data_AF-A0AAP4D109-F1
#
_entry.id   AF-A0AAP4D109-F1
#
_cell.length_a   1.000
_cell.length_b   1.000
_cell.length_c   1.000
_cell.angle_alpha   90.00
_cell.angle_beta   90.00
_cell.angle_gamma   90.00
#
_symmetry.space_group_name_H-M   'P 1'
#
loop_
_entity.id
_entity.type
_entity.pdbx_description
1 polymer ?
#
loop_
_entity_poly.entity_id
_entity_poly.type
_entity_poly.pdbx_seq_one_letter_code
_entity_poly.pdbx_strand_id
1 'polypeptide(L)'
;LPNGALLLGVREGGSVEHLMKCLCADGWITSGKLGHSTSAEIAEGFVALFLLECANARPATETALAKLDRLEAHARLGDPQTSHEAARAVAAREVARKVLAIFANQDAPISDEQLTACYADAYDAPAVSSSYRSRRSELANIGLVEKAGRGKNKAGRRVRLWQISEKGREVYELIRRAQA
;
A
#
# COMPACT_ATOMS: atom_id res chain seq x y z
N LEU A 1 -5.45 10.15 -16.85
CA LEU A 1 -5.88 10.45 -15.47
C LEU A 1 -7.08 11.41 -15.53
N PRO A 2 -8.30 10.97 -15.19
CA PRO A 2 -9.38 11.88 -14.81
C PRO A 2 -9.95 11.63 -13.40
N ASN A 3 -9.38 10.73 -12.60
CA ASN A 3 -9.98 10.35 -11.30
C ASN A 3 -9.71 11.35 -10.15
N GLY A 4 -8.95 12.42 -10.38
CA GLY A 4 -8.56 13.38 -9.33
C GLY A 4 -9.58 14.49 -9.07
N ALA A 5 -10.40 14.86 -10.06
CA ALA A 5 -11.32 16.00 -9.96
C ALA A 5 -12.57 15.69 -9.12
N LEU A 6 -13.04 14.44 -9.16
CA LEU A 6 -14.28 14.05 -8.46
C LEU A 6 -14.14 14.04 -6.93
N LEU A 7 -12.92 13.84 -6.40
CA LEU A 7 -12.67 13.74 -4.97
C LEU A 7 -12.58 15.11 -4.25
N LEU A 8 -12.27 16.19 -4.97
CA LEU A 8 -12.13 17.53 -4.37
C LEU A 8 -13.47 18.26 -4.21
N GLY A 9 -14.44 18.02 -5.10
CA GLY A 9 -15.74 18.73 -5.08
C GLY A 9 -16.66 18.36 -3.91
N VAL A 10 -16.49 17.19 -3.30
CA VAL A 10 -17.36 16.74 -2.19
C VAL A 10 -16.97 17.38 -0.85
N ARG A 11 -15.74 17.92 -0.75
CA ARG A 11 -15.22 18.45 0.52
C ARG A 11 -15.66 19.90 0.80
N GLU A 12 -16.18 20.61 -0.19
CA GLU A 12 -16.57 22.04 -0.09
C GLU A 12 -18.08 22.29 -0.27
N GLY A 13 -18.94 21.39 0.22
CA GLY A 13 -20.39 21.64 0.20
C GLY A 13 -20.98 21.76 -1.21
N GLY A 14 -20.34 21.16 -2.22
CA GLY A 14 -20.86 21.13 -3.58
C GLY A 14 -22.22 20.45 -3.63
N SER A 15 -23.22 21.17 -4.15
CA SER A 15 -24.56 20.63 -4.43
C SER A 15 -24.45 19.37 -5.29
N VAL A 16 -25.32 18.38 -5.05
CA VAL A 16 -25.49 17.15 -5.85
C VAL A 16 -25.56 17.48 -7.35
N GLU A 17 -26.10 18.64 -7.70
CA GLU A 17 -26.21 19.16 -9.06
C GLU A 17 -24.83 19.42 -9.74
N HIS A 18 -23.81 19.79 -8.96
CA HIS A 18 -22.45 20.00 -9.47
C HIS A 18 -21.76 18.65 -9.77
N LEU A 19 -21.93 17.68 -8.87
CA LEU A 19 -21.44 16.31 -9.02
C LEU A 19 -22.04 15.64 -10.28
N MET A 20 -23.34 15.85 -10.50
CA MET A 20 -24.05 15.40 -11.70
C MET A 20 -23.49 16.03 -12.99
N LYS A 21 -23.16 17.33 -12.98
CA LYS A 21 -22.57 18.01 -14.13
C LYS A 21 -21.19 17.45 -14.49
N CYS A 22 -20.35 17.13 -13.50
CA CYS A 22 -19.06 16.47 -13.73
C CYS A 22 -19.21 15.09 -14.37
N LEU A 23 -20.11 14.26 -13.84
CA LEU A 23 -20.36 12.90 -14.36
C LEU A 23 -20.91 12.91 -15.80
N CYS A 24 -21.75 13.87 -16.15
CA CYS A 24 -22.21 14.08 -17.53
C CYS A 24 -21.09 14.57 -18.45
N ALA A 25 -20.22 15.48 -17.98
CA ALA A 25 -19.10 16.01 -18.76
C ALA A 25 -18.07 14.93 -19.12
N ASP A 26 -17.85 13.98 -18.21
CA ASP A 26 -16.94 12.84 -18.42
C ASP A 26 -17.60 11.67 -19.19
N GLY A 27 -18.86 11.83 -19.64
CA GLY A 27 -19.57 10.86 -20.47
C GLY A 27 -20.07 9.62 -19.74
N TRP A 28 -20.04 9.61 -18.41
CA TRP A 28 -20.53 8.48 -17.59
C TRP A 28 -22.05 8.36 -17.59
N ILE A 29 -22.74 9.48 -17.79
CA ILE A 29 -24.20 9.55 -17.90
C ILE A 29 -24.52 10.23 -19.22
N THR A 30 -25.35 9.59 -20.05
CA THR A 30 -25.86 10.24 -21.27
C THR A 30 -27.05 11.12 -20.88
N SER A 31 -27.10 12.35 -21.39
CA SER A 31 -28.17 13.34 -21.15
C SER A 31 -29.51 12.98 -21.82
N GLY A 32 -29.79 11.68 -21.98
CA GLY A 32 -31.08 11.19 -22.43
C GLY A 32 -32.17 11.62 -21.45
N LYS A 33 -33.27 12.16 -21.97
CA LYS A 33 -34.48 12.56 -21.23
C LYS A 33 -34.96 11.43 -20.32
N LEU A 34 -34.44 11.35 -19.11
CA LEU A 34 -35.02 10.55 -18.03
C LEU A 34 -36.28 11.30 -17.59
N GLY A 35 -37.42 10.61 -17.66
CA GLY A 35 -38.69 11.14 -17.15
C GLY A 35 -38.53 11.57 -15.70
N HIS A 36 -39.18 12.69 -15.35
CA HIS A 36 -39.04 13.44 -14.10
C HIS A 36 -39.25 12.66 -12.77
N SER A 37 -39.55 11.36 -12.79
CA SER A 37 -39.75 10.56 -11.58
C SER A 37 -38.74 9.43 -11.35
N THR A 38 -37.86 9.08 -12.30
CA THR A 38 -36.94 7.93 -12.15
C THR A 38 -35.46 8.31 -12.08
N SER A 39 -35.07 9.53 -12.42
CA SER A 39 -33.65 9.95 -12.39
C SER A 39 -33.10 10.18 -10.99
N ALA A 40 -33.94 10.60 -10.03
CA ALA A 40 -33.53 10.86 -8.66
C ALA A 40 -33.25 9.56 -7.89
N GLU A 41 -34.12 8.55 -8.04
CA GLU A 41 -33.96 7.26 -7.35
C GLU A 41 -32.74 6.46 -7.87
N ILE A 42 -32.46 6.52 -9.18
CA ILE A 42 -31.29 5.87 -9.78
C ILE A 42 -29.99 6.57 -9.33
N ALA A 43 -30.01 7.90 -9.24
CA ALA A 43 -28.89 8.69 -8.75
C ALA A 43 -28.54 8.39 -7.28
N GLU A 44 -29.55 8.31 -6.43
CA GLU A 44 -29.37 7.99 -5.01
C GLU A 44 -28.81 6.58 -4.81
N GLY A 45 -29.28 5.60 -5.59
CA GLY A 45 -28.75 4.24 -5.57
C GLY A 45 -27.27 4.17 -5.96
N PHE A 46 -26.86 4.93 -6.98
CA PHE A 46 -25.47 4.93 -7.46
C PHE A 46 -24.52 5.64 -6.50
N VAL A 47 -24.96 6.76 -5.91
CA VAL A 47 -24.18 7.47 -4.88
C VAL A 47 -24.06 6.61 -3.62
N ALA A 48 -25.12 5.93 -3.19
CA ALA A 48 -25.07 5.02 -2.06
C ALA A 48 -24.09 3.85 -2.28
N LEU A 49 -24.12 3.24 -3.48
CA LEU A 49 -23.20 2.16 -3.84
C LEU A 49 -21.74 2.64 -3.87
N PHE A 50 -21.49 3.83 -4.45
CA PHE A 50 -20.16 4.41 -4.52
C PHE A 50 -19.62 4.82 -3.14
N LEU A 51 -20.46 5.41 -2.28
CA LEU A 51 -20.10 5.74 -0.90
C LEU A 51 -19.84 4.47 -0.07
N LEU A 52 -20.59 3.40 -0.30
CA LEU A 52 -20.38 2.11 0.36
C LEU A 52 -19.05 1.46 -0.07
N GLU A 53 -18.73 1.50 -1.36
CA GLU A 53 -17.43 1.06 -1.89
C GLU A 53 -16.27 1.89 -1.30
N CYS A 54 -16.42 3.21 -1.24
CA CYS A 54 -15.43 4.12 -0.65
C CYS A 54 -15.23 3.89 0.86
N ALA A 55 -16.29 3.55 1.59
CA ALA A 55 -16.20 3.22 3.01
C ALA A 55 -15.45 1.90 3.25
N ASN A 56 -15.61 0.92 2.35
CA ASN A 56 -14.98 -0.39 2.46
C ASN A 56 -13.51 -0.44 2.01
N ALA A 57 -13.03 0.54 1.23
CA ALA A 57 -11.62 0.59 0.80
C ALA A 57 -10.63 1.05 1.90
N ARG A 58 -11.07 1.92 2.83
CA ARG A 58 -10.21 2.46 3.91
C ARG A 58 -9.73 1.48 4.98
N PRO A 59 -10.49 0.46 5.44
CA PRO A 59 -10.03 -0.42 6.51
C PRO A 59 -8.78 -1.24 6.13
N ALA A 60 -8.53 -1.49 4.84
CA ALA A 60 -7.45 -2.37 4.41
C ALA A 60 -6.05 -1.78 4.63
N THR A 61 -5.87 -0.48 4.35
CA THR A 61 -4.58 0.23 4.48
C THR A 61 -4.26 0.55 5.93
N GLU A 62 -5.24 1.03 6.70
CA GLU A 62 -5.10 1.29 8.13
C GLU A 62 -4.73 0.01 8.90
N THR A 63 -5.37 -1.11 8.56
CA THR A 63 -5.03 -2.42 9.13
C THR A 63 -3.61 -2.85 8.76
N ALA A 64 -3.14 -2.54 7.55
CA ALA A 64 -1.79 -2.87 7.12
C ALA A 64 -0.72 -2.05 7.85
N LEU A 65 -0.95 -0.74 8.01
CA LEU A 65 -0.06 0.14 8.77
C LEU A 65 0.02 -0.31 10.23
N ALA A 66 -1.13 -0.65 10.84
CA ALA A 66 -1.17 -1.20 12.19
C ALA A 66 -0.42 -2.55 12.28
N LYS A 67 -0.53 -3.42 11.28
CA LYS A 67 0.23 -4.68 11.23
C LYS A 67 1.72 -4.46 11.04
N LEU A 68 2.13 -3.51 10.20
CA LEU A 68 3.52 -3.11 10.00
C LEU A 68 4.13 -2.60 11.31
N ASP A 69 3.35 -1.81 12.05
CA ASP A 69 3.76 -1.27 13.34
C ASP A 69 3.87 -2.34 14.44
N ARG A 70 3.19 -3.48 14.29
CA ARG A 70 3.28 -4.66 15.16
C ARG A 70 4.33 -5.69 14.72
N LEU A 71 5.15 -5.40 13.70
CA LEU A 71 6.26 -6.29 13.33
C LEU A 71 7.36 -6.23 14.40
N GLU A 72 7.16 -6.93 15.49
CA GLU A 72 8.15 -7.11 16.55
C GLU A 72 9.12 -8.25 16.20
N ALA A 73 10.30 -8.24 16.82
CA ALA A 73 11.19 -9.38 16.75
C ALA A 73 10.53 -10.55 17.50
N HIS A 74 10.12 -11.61 16.79
CA HIS A 74 9.66 -12.85 17.42
C HIS A 74 10.81 -13.51 18.19
N ALA A 75 11.02 -13.09 19.44
CA ALA A 75 11.75 -13.87 20.44
C ALA A 75 10.81 -14.97 20.97
N ARG A 76 11.40 -16.14 21.26
CA ARG A 76 10.66 -17.33 21.73
C ARG A 76 9.93 -17.01 23.03
N LEU A 77 8.67 -17.46 23.15
CA LEU A 77 7.87 -17.43 24.39
C LEU A 77 8.67 -18.09 25.51
N GLY A 78 9.34 -17.33 26.39
CA GLY A 78 9.99 -17.98 27.52
C GLY A 78 10.95 -17.19 28.39
N ASP A 79 11.43 -16.00 28.00
CA ASP A 79 12.37 -15.25 28.85
C ASP A 79 11.83 -13.88 29.28
N PRO A 80 11.93 -13.52 30.57
CA PRO A 80 11.59 -12.19 31.05
C PRO A 80 12.80 -11.26 30.91
N GLN A 81 12.73 -10.14 30.15
CA GLN A 81 13.25 -8.82 30.58
C GLN A 81 13.23 -7.71 29.50
N THR A 82 12.54 -6.62 29.87
CA THR A 82 12.83 -5.17 29.76
C THR A 82 13.99 -4.65 28.89
N SER A 83 13.70 -3.56 28.17
CA SER A 83 14.57 -2.63 27.38
C SER A 83 15.32 -3.20 26.17
N HIS A 84 15.98 -4.35 26.29
CA HIS A 84 16.69 -4.96 25.16
C HIS A 84 15.74 -5.50 24.08
N GLU A 85 14.59 -6.02 24.49
CA GLU A 85 13.54 -6.48 23.56
C GLU A 85 12.88 -5.31 22.82
N ALA A 86 12.64 -4.20 23.51
CA ALA A 86 12.11 -2.97 22.91
C ALA A 86 13.08 -2.43 21.84
N ALA A 87 14.39 -2.41 22.13
CA ALA A 87 15.39 -1.99 21.15
C ALA A 87 15.42 -2.91 19.91
N ARG A 88 15.29 -4.23 20.10
CA ARG A 88 15.21 -5.19 18.98
C ARG A 88 13.94 -5.03 18.15
N ALA A 89 12.81 -4.77 18.79
CA ALA A 89 11.53 -4.52 18.10
C ALA A 89 11.55 -3.21 17.30
N VAL A 90 12.16 -2.15 17.84
CA VAL A 90 12.34 -0.88 17.11
C VAL A 90 13.21 -1.10 15.87
N ALA A 91 14.35 -1.79 16.00
CA ALA A 91 15.22 -2.11 14.87
C ALA A 91 14.51 -2.98 13.81
N ALA A 92 13.70 -3.94 14.24
CA ALA A 92 12.89 -4.79 13.38
C ALA A 92 11.94 -3.99 12.47
N ARG A 93 11.17 -3.09 13.09
CA ARG A 93 10.22 -2.20 12.41
C ARG A 93 10.93 -1.26 11.44
N GLU A 94 12.07 -0.70 11.84
CA GLU A 94 12.86 0.18 10.98
C GLU A 94 13.36 -0.55 9.73
N VAL A 95 13.89 -1.77 9.88
CA VAL A 95 14.35 -2.58 8.75
C VAL A 95 13.18 -2.92 7.81
N ALA A 96 12.00 -3.26 8.34
CA ALA A 96 10.82 -3.51 7.51
C ALA A 96 10.43 -2.29 6.67
N ARG A 97 10.46 -1.08 7.26
CA ARG A 97 10.17 0.17 6.54
C ARG A 97 11.21 0.46 5.45
N LYS A 98 12.49 0.24 5.74
CA LYS A 98 13.58 0.38 4.76
C LYS A 98 13.42 -0.60 3.59
N VAL A 99 13.09 -1.86 3.88
CA VAL A 99 12.81 -2.86 2.83
C VAL A 99 11.61 -2.44 1.97
N LEU A 100 10.53 -1.96 2.59
CA LEU A 100 9.37 -1.46 1.85
C LEU A 100 9.73 -0.26 0.95
N ALA A 101 10.54 0.67 1.46
CA ALA A 101 11.01 1.84 0.70
C ALA A 101 11.84 1.43 -0.52
N ILE A 102 12.71 0.43 -0.39
CA ILE A 102 13.46 -0.11 -1.54
C ILE A 102 12.48 -0.60 -2.61
N PHE A 103 11.51 -1.44 -2.25
CA PHE A 103 10.52 -1.94 -3.22
C PHE A 103 9.68 -0.81 -3.85
N ALA A 104 9.38 0.26 -3.11
CA ALA A 104 8.62 1.39 -3.62
C ALA A 104 9.38 2.19 -4.70
N ASN A 105 10.71 2.22 -4.57
CA ASN A 105 11.62 2.94 -5.46
C ASN A 105 12.13 2.10 -6.65
N GLN A 106 11.66 0.86 -6.82
CA GLN A 106 11.99 0.03 -7.98
C GLN A 106 10.83 0.02 -8.97
N ASP A 107 11.14 0.25 -10.25
CA ASP A 107 10.18 0.13 -11.35
C ASP A 107 9.99 -1.32 -11.82
N ALA A 108 10.94 -2.20 -11.48
CA ALA A 108 10.95 -3.60 -11.90
C ALA A 108 10.99 -4.56 -10.69
N PRO A 109 10.43 -5.78 -10.82
CA PRO A 109 10.55 -6.80 -9.78
C PRO A 109 12.00 -7.19 -9.51
N ILE A 110 12.36 -7.27 -8.23
CA ILE A 110 13.72 -7.59 -7.79
C ILE A 110 13.77 -8.92 -7.01
N SER A 111 14.91 -9.60 -7.08
CA SER A 111 15.22 -10.79 -6.29
C SER A 111 15.72 -10.43 -4.88
N ASP A 112 15.74 -11.40 -3.96
CA ASP A 112 16.31 -11.19 -2.61
C ASP A 112 17.83 -10.83 -2.68
N GLU A 113 18.55 -11.26 -3.71
CA GLU A 113 19.95 -10.88 -3.94
C GLU A 113 20.07 -9.41 -4.33
N GLN A 114 19.22 -8.95 -5.26
CA GLN A 114 19.15 -7.54 -5.64
C GLN A 114 18.67 -6.67 -4.49
N LEU A 115 17.69 -7.10 -3.71
CA LEU A 115 17.24 -6.41 -2.49
C LEU A 115 18.40 -6.18 -1.51
N THR A 116 19.26 -7.19 -1.33
CA THR A 116 20.44 -7.10 -0.47
C THR A 116 21.42 -6.04 -1.00
N ALA A 117 21.63 -6.00 -2.31
CA ALA A 117 22.50 -5.01 -2.96
C ALA A 117 21.93 -3.58 -2.84
N CYS A 118 20.64 -3.40 -3.17
CA CYS A 118 19.95 -2.12 -3.06
C CYS A 118 19.94 -1.59 -1.61
N TYR A 119 19.81 -2.48 -0.62
CA TYR A 119 19.84 -2.09 0.79
C TYR A 119 21.23 -1.60 1.21
N ALA A 120 22.29 -2.33 0.82
CA ALA A 120 23.66 -1.93 1.12
C ALA A 120 23.98 -0.56 0.50
N ASP A 121 23.56 -0.34 -0.74
CA ASP A 121 23.75 0.91 -1.48
C ASP A 121 22.97 2.08 -0.85
N ALA A 122 21.71 1.86 -0.47
CA ALA A 122 20.86 2.93 0.05
C ALA A 122 21.16 3.35 1.51
N TYR A 123 21.71 2.46 2.33
CA TYR A 123 21.81 2.68 3.78
C TYR A 123 23.23 2.54 4.36
N ASP A 124 24.25 2.33 3.51
CA ASP A 124 25.66 2.15 3.92
C ASP A 124 25.84 1.18 5.10
N ALA A 125 25.03 0.11 5.10
CA ALA A 125 24.95 -0.82 6.21
C ALA A 125 25.27 -2.26 5.74
N PRO A 126 26.07 -3.02 6.50
CA PRO A 126 26.41 -4.39 6.15
C PRO A 126 25.14 -5.21 6.04
N ALA A 127 24.95 -5.81 4.87
CA ALA A 127 23.74 -6.50 4.55
C ALA A 127 23.67 -7.86 5.26
N VAL A 128 23.05 -7.93 6.46
CA VAL A 128 22.77 -9.22 7.11
C VAL A 128 21.62 -9.93 6.36
N SER A 129 21.99 -10.75 5.37
CA SER A 129 21.04 -11.38 4.45
C SER A 129 19.85 -12.12 5.08
N SER A 130 19.98 -12.61 6.31
CA SER A 130 18.91 -13.33 7.03
C SER A 130 17.82 -12.40 7.56
N SER A 131 18.14 -11.17 7.96
CA SER A 131 17.16 -10.23 8.52
C SER A 131 16.22 -9.71 7.42
N TYR A 132 16.74 -9.33 6.26
CA TYR A 132 15.93 -8.76 5.17
C TYR A 132 14.98 -9.77 4.54
N ARG A 133 15.42 -11.02 4.39
CA ARG A 133 14.56 -12.10 3.86
C ARG A 133 13.39 -12.37 4.81
N SER A 134 13.63 -12.29 6.12
CA SER A 134 12.59 -12.43 7.14
C SER A 134 11.60 -11.26 7.07
N ARG A 135 12.09 -10.01 7.01
CA ARG A 135 11.23 -8.83 6.88
C ARG A 135 10.46 -8.78 5.57
N ARG A 136 11.06 -9.18 4.45
CA ARG A 136 10.37 -9.33 3.16
C ARG A 136 9.27 -10.38 3.25
N SER A 137 9.51 -11.50 3.92
CA SER A 137 8.49 -12.53 4.20
C SER A 137 7.33 -11.96 5.02
N GLU A 138 7.62 -11.23 6.08
CA GLU A 138 6.60 -10.58 6.91
C GLU A 138 5.77 -9.57 6.09
N LEU A 139 6.44 -8.70 5.32
CA LEU A 139 5.78 -7.74 4.41
C LEU A 139 4.90 -8.45 3.38
N ALA A 140 5.32 -9.61 2.89
CA ALA A 140 4.52 -10.42 1.98
C ALA A 140 3.29 -11.02 2.68
N ASN A 141 3.46 -11.50 3.92
CA ASN A 141 2.35 -12.07 4.71
C ASN A 141 1.26 -11.03 5.02
N ILE A 142 1.63 -9.76 5.20
CA ILE A 142 0.68 -8.66 5.43
C ILE A 142 0.18 -8.00 4.14
N GLY A 143 0.64 -8.47 2.98
CA GLY A 143 0.21 -8.03 1.65
C GLY A 143 0.74 -6.67 1.24
N LEU A 144 1.92 -6.26 1.71
CA LEU A 144 2.60 -5.03 1.25
C LEU A 144 3.59 -5.32 0.10
N VAL A 145 4.14 -6.52 0.07
CA VAL A 145 5.01 -7.01 -1.02
C VAL A 145 4.37 -8.26 -1.61
N GLU A 146 4.51 -8.45 -2.92
CA GLU A 146 3.94 -9.60 -3.59
C GLU A 146 4.93 -10.26 -4.53
N LYS A 147 4.64 -11.51 -4.88
CA LYS A 147 5.46 -12.31 -5.77
C LYS A 147 5.09 -11.98 -7.20
N ALA A 148 5.99 -11.32 -7.92
CA ALA A 148 5.81 -10.96 -9.33
C ALA A 148 6.09 -12.15 -10.27
N GLY A 149 7.01 -13.05 -9.92
CA GLY A 149 7.38 -14.13 -10.82
C GLY A 149 8.64 -14.89 -10.44
N ARG A 150 9.34 -15.38 -11.47
CA ARG A 150 10.62 -16.08 -11.36
C ARG A 150 11.64 -15.44 -12.29
N GLY A 151 12.88 -15.29 -11.82
CA GLY A 151 14.01 -14.80 -12.59
C GLY A 151 15.20 -15.75 -12.51
N LYS A 152 16.34 -15.33 -13.04
CA LYS A 152 17.64 -15.99 -12.82
C LYS A 152 18.55 -15.02 -12.06
N ASN A 153 19.32 -15.54 -11.11
CA ASN A 153 20.34 -14.74 -10.45
C ASN A 153 21.65 -14.70 -11.25
N LYS A 154 22.69 -14.03 -10.71
CA LYS A 154 24.01 -13.94 -11.36
C LYS A 154 24.63 -15.32 -11.67
N ALA A 155 24.35 -16.32 -10.83
CA ALA A 155 24.80 -17.70 -11.02
C ALA A 155 23.88 -18.53 -11.95
N GLY A 156 22.92 -17.91 -12.63
CA GLY A 156 21.98 -18.58 -13.54
C GLY A 156 20.90 -19.42 -12.86
N ARG A 157 20.83 -19.44 -11.52
CA ARG A 157 19.86 -20.22 -10.74
C ARG A 157 18.50 -19.52 -10.72
N ARG A 158 17.43 -20.31 -10.76
CA ARG A 158 16.06 -19.79 -10.69
C ARG A 158 15.79 -19.18 -9.31
N VAL A 159 15.31 -17.95 -9.28
CA VAL A 159 14.96 -17.21 -8.06
C VAL A 159 13.55 -16.64 -8.14
N ARG A 160 12.97 -16.29 -6.99
CA ARG A 160 11.69 -15.56 -6.94
C ARG A 160 11.95 -14.07 -7.12
N LEU A 161 11.07 -13.41 -7.87
CA LEU A 161 11.04 -11.96 -8.00
C LEU A 161 9.88 -11.40 -7.20
N TRP A 162 10.14 -10.28 -6.55
CA TRP A 162 9.23 -9.60 -5.64
C TRP A 162 9.06 -8.16 -6.08
N GLN A 163 7.87 -7.62 -5.85
CA GLN A 163 7.54 -6.23 -6.14
C GLN A 163 6.66 -5.65 -5.03
N ILE A 164 6.58 -4.33 -4.96
CA ILE A 164 5.59 -3.68 -4.10
C ILE A 164 4.19 -3.97 -4.63
N SER A 165 3.28 -4.34 -3.73
CA SER A 165 1.85 -4.43 -4.06
C SER A 165 1.23 -3.04 -4.13
N GLU A 166 0.03 -2.92 -4.69
CA GLU A 166 -0.75 -1.68 -4.66
C GLU A 166 -0.93 -1.15 -3.23
N LYS A 167 -1.39 -2.04 -2.33
CA LYS A 167 -1.54 -1.78 -0.89
C LYS A 167 -0.22 -1.33 -0.23
N GLY A 168 0.89 -1.97 -0.63
CA GLY A 168 2.23 -1.60 -0.19
C GLY A 168 2.60 -0.17 -0.55
N ARG A 169 2.28 0.24 -1.78
CA ARG A 169 2.57 1.58 -2.30
C ARG A 169 1.78 2.65 -1.55
N GLU A 170 0.50 2.41 -1.27
CA GLU A 170 -0.32 3.32 -0.48
C GLU A 170 0.24 3.54 0.93
N VAL A 171 0.60 2.44 1.61
CA VAL A 171 1.21 2.50 2.95
C VAL A 171 2.54 3.24 2.92
N TYR A 172 3.38 3.01 1.91
CA TYR A 172 4.63 3.74 1.74
C TYR A 172 4.41 5.24 1.58
N GLU A 173 3.45 5.67 0.75
CA GLU A 173 3.14 7.09 0.58
C GLU A 173 2.63 7.74 1.87
N LEU A 174 1.84 7.02 2.68
CA LEU A 174 1.42 7.50 4.00
C LEU A 174 2.61 7.72 4.94
N ILE A 175 3.53 6.74 5.00
CA ILE A 175 4.75 6.85 5.82
C ILE A 175 5.60 8.03 5.34
N ARG A 176 5.80 8.16 4.02
CA ARG A 176 6.60 9.24 3.41
C ARG A 176 6.03 10.61 3.74
N ARG A 177 4.71 10.79 3.67
CA ARG A 177 4.02 12.03 4.04
C ARG A 177 4.13 12.36 5.52
N ALA A 178 4.15 11.35 6.39
CA ALA A 178 4.28 11.56 7.84
C ALA A 178 5.71 11.96 8.28
N GLN A 179 6.70 11.78 7.40
CA GLN A 179 8.11 12.11 7.66
C GLN A 179 8.57 13.42 7.02
N ALA A 180 7.76 14.00 6.13
CA ALA A 180 8.02 15.27 5.45
C ALA A 180 7.50 16.46 6.27
#